data_AF-E2B4C8-F1
#
_entry.id   AF-E2B4C8-F1
#
_cell.length_a   1.000
_cell.length_b   1.000
_cell.length_c   1.000
_cell.angle_alpha   90.00
_cell.angle_beta   90.00
_cell.angle_gamma   90.00
#
_symmetry.space_group_name_H-M   'P 1'
#
loop_
_entity.id
_entity.type
_entity.pdbx_description
1 polymer ?
#
loop_
_entity_poly.entity_id
_entity_poly.type
_entity_poly.pdbx_seq_one_letter_code
_entity_poly.pdbx_strand_id
1 'polypeptide(L)'
;MDIRKTLLPYSGPWTSVHYNKIFHPNLCHVCKKTTEVINLTTCDRCFSISYCSEDHKNLHFPQHSGICTAIEKFLKNNPQYLTRRFDHIEWSKTQNKFRLSIEQDLGRALENYETEMFFFARSCFICFQQTGLYSCKKCLSIDYCLEHKKEFAHQHEQFSCDRFTTWLNLELSNVQYENTVSLSLKFMKLPDNDRSLNNMEKFIEEYVQNKKGEWNILDYIYSDYVSGPLSVYYGMLHAGLSDVLLTASTYVIHIIEADSIERNGLPAWEILLHLFPNIQVLIVVLLGTDLQYELGIQDICPRCVCNKKKFIYECCGVLYSNYMITPTYGRADLIVVFEVFDSELLGECLKTMQSQECPVLLTSLKEDTALCDIAEIHKVLGRDVCPVIGTENKFRSLRPYRDFQYIFYRNSFLTVYKTLNNTNSTIESSNEKSNV
;
A
#
# COMPACT_ATOMS: atom_id res chain seq x y z
N MET A 1 -21.34 -8.31 14.10
CA MET A 1 -21.43 -6.85 13.91
C MET A 1 -20.83 -6.54 12.56
N ASP A 2 -21.54 -5.83 11.67
CA ASP A 2 -21.05 -5.54 10.31
C ASP A 2 -20.06 -4.37 10.36
N ILE A 3 -18.76 -4.66 10.20
CA ILE A 3 -17.68 -3.67 10.28
C ILE A 3 -17.74 -2.61 9.17
N ARG A 4 -18.59 -2.80 8.16
CA ARG A 4 -18.79 -1.83 7.07
C ARG A 4 -19.79 -0.74 7.43
N LYS A 5 -20.58 -0.96 8.49
CA LYS A 5 -21.74 -0.12 8.81
C LYS A 5 -21.62 0.62 10.13
N THR A 6 -20.83 0.11 11.08
CA THR A 6 -20.73 0.69 12.43
C THR A 6 -19.26 0.85 12.81
N LEU A 7 -18.89 2.00 13.36
CA LEU A 7 -17.54 2.24 13.85
C LEU A 7 -17.28 1.44 15.13
N LEU A 8 -16.09 0.85 15.21
CA LEU A 8 -15.59 0.07 16.33
C LEU A 8 -14.76 0.98 17.26
N PRO A 9 -14.74 0.69 18.56
CA PRO A 9 -13.85 1.40 19.48
C PRO A 9 -12.38 1.08 19.16
N TYR A 10 -11.51 2.06 19.43
CA TYR A 10 -10.07 1.85 19.37
C TYR A 10 -9.62 0.82 20.40
N SER A 11 -8.83 -0.16 19.95
CA SER A 11 -8.33 -1.26 20.77
C SER A 11 -6.90 -1.06 21.27
N GLY A 12 -6.20 -0.03 20.79
CA GLY A 12 -4.79 0.21 21.12
C GLY A 12 -4.57 0.88 22.48
N PRO A 13 -3.38 0.71 23.10
CA PRO A 13 -2.98 1.45 24.29
C PRO A 13 -2.88 2.96 24.06
N TRP A 14 -3.13 3.77 25.09
CA TRP A 14 -2.97 5.23 25.02
C TRP A 14 -1.54 5.68 25.30
N THR A 15 -0.62 5.19 24.46
CA THR A 15 0.80 5.59 24.47
C THR A 15 1.14 6.22 23.12
N SER A 16 2.13 7.12 23.08
CA SER A 16 2.48 7.85 21.86
C SER A 16 2.80 6.94 20.68
N VAL A 17 3.49 5.83 20.92
CA VAL A 17 3.83 4.81 19.92
C VAL A 17 2.59 4.20 19.25
N HIS A 18 1.42 4.24 19.90
CA HIS A 18 0.19 3.64 19.40
C HIS A 18 -0.77 4.67 18.84
N TYR A 19 -1.02 5.77 19.57
CA TYR A 19 -1.96 6.78 19.09
C TYR A 19 -1.37 7.66 17.97
N ASN A 20 -0.03 7.78 17.84
CA ASN A 20 0.61 8.45 16.70
C ASN A 20 0.75 7.54 15.47
N LYS A 21 0.23 6.30 15.48
CA LYS A 21 0.21 5.49 14.25
C LYS A 21 -0.80 6.00 13.23
N ILE A 22 -1.88 6.65 13.70
CA ILE A 22 -3.01 7.06 12.87
C ILE A 22 -3.49 8.44 13.35
N PHE A 23 -3.53 9.41 12.46
CA PHE A 23 -4.22 10.67 12.67
C PHE A 23 -5.61 10.65 12.02
N HIS A 24 -6.59 11.25 12.69
CA HIS A 24 -7.90 11.50 12.09
C HIS A 24 -8.49 12.79 12.66
N PRO A 25 -8.87 13.79 11.83
CA PRO A 25 -9.22 15.14 12.29
C PRO A 25 -10.47 15.18 13.17
N ASN A 26 -11.40 14.24 12.93
CA ASN A 26 -12.70 14.18 13.59
C ASN A 26 -12.76 13.20 14.78
N LEU A 27 -11.61 12.74 15.28
CA LEU A 27 -11.49 11.88 16.47
C LEU A 27 -10.62 12.57 17.54
N CYS A 28 -10.77 12.17 18.80
CA CYS A 28 -9.74 12.49 19.79
C CYS A 28 -8.42 11.85 19.39
N HIS A 29 -7.34 12.61 19.30
CA HIS A 29 -6.05 12.05 18.87
C HIS A 29 -5.52 10.94 19.78
N VAL A 30 -5.77 10.99 21.09
CA VAL A 30 -5.26 9.98 22.04
C VAL A 30 -6.14 8.73 22.06
N CYS A 31 -7.40 8.87 22.47
CA CYS A 31 -8.28 7.72 22.71
C CYS A 31 -9.14 7.32 21.49
N LYS A 32 -9.07 8.10 20.40
CA LYS A 32 -9.82 7.91 19.15
C LYS A 32 -11.35 7.88 19.30
N LYS A 33 -11.89 8.35 20.43
CA LYS A 33 -13.35 8.51 20.60
C LYS A 33 -13.89 9.53 19.60
N THR A 34 -15.09 9.26 19.11
CA THR A 34 -15.79 10.04 18.07
C THR A 34 -16.57 11.21 18.67
N THR A 35 -16.90 12.18 17.83
CA THR A 35 -17.81 13.29 18.17
C THR A 35 -19.23 12.83 18.54
N GLU A 36 -19.63 11.62 18.17
CA GLU A 36 -20.92 11.04 18.57
C GLU A 36 -20.94 10.61 20.03
N VAL A 37 -19.77 10.27 20.58
CA VAL A 37 -19.62 9.76 21.96
C VAL A 37 -19.21 10.88 22.91
N ILE A 38 -18.41 11.84 22.45
CA ILE A 38 -17.86 12.90 23.31
C ILE A 38 -17.65 14.19 22.52
N ASN A 39 -17.77 15.34 23.20
CA ASN A 39 -17.40 16.62 22.61
C ASN A 39 -15.88 16.67 22.40
N LEU A 40 -15.46 17.04 21.19
CA LEU A 40 -14.06 17.26 20.87
C LEU A 40 -13.74 18.75 20.86
N THR A 41 -12.61 19.11 21.46
CA THR A 41 -12.02 20.44 21.42
C THR A 41 -10.84 20.40 20.47
N THR A 42 -10.94 21.16 19.38
CA THR A 42 -9.82 21.37 18.45
C THR A 42 -8.76 22.25 19.12
N CYS A 43 -7.48 21.98 18.88
CA CYS A 43 -6.38 22.82 19.31
C CYS A 43 -6.59 24.26 18.84
N ASP A 44 -6.58 25.20 19.79
CA ASP A 44 -6.87 26.61 19.63
C ASP A 44 -5.73 27.42 18.99
N ARG A 45 -4.55 26.81 18.84
CA ARG A 45 -3.38 27.41 18.18
C ARG A 45 -3.26 26.99 16.72
N CYS A 46 -3.27 25.68 16.45
CA CYS A 46 -3.04 25.14 15.12
C CYS A 46 -4.32 24.80 14.34
N PHE A 47 -5.45 24.61 15.02
CA PHE A 47 -6.75 24.21 14.42
C PHE A 47 -6.77 22.88 13.66
N SER A 48 -5.70 22.08 13.71
CA SER A 48 -5.55 20.87 12.88
C SER A 48 -5.85 19.55 13.61
N ILE A 49 -5.90 19.53 14.95
CA ILE A 49 -6.00 18.31 15.76
C ILE A 49 -7.00 18.50 16.90
N SER A 50 -7.67 17.42 17.32
CA SER A 50 -8.75 17.47 18.31
C SER A 50 -8.53 16.52 19.49
N TYR A 51 -8.99 16.92 20.67
CA TYR A 51 -8.91 16.13 21.92
C TYR A 51 -10.26 16.11 22.63
N CYS A 52 -10.56 15.03 23.37
CA CYS A 52 -11.80 14.97 24.15
C CYS A 52 -11.66 15.54 25.57
N SER A 53 -10.45 15.88 26.00
CA SER A 53 -10.15 16.48 27.31
C SER A 53 -8.81 17.19 27.30
N GLU A 54 -8.61 18.10 28.27
CA GLU A 54 -7.32 18.76 28.49
C GLU A 54 -6.24 17.75 28.91
N ASP A 55 -6.60 16.68 29.63
CA ASP A 55 -5.67 15.60 29.98
C ASP A 55 -5.07 14.94 28.74
N HIS A 56 -5.89 14.64 27.71
CA HIS A 56 -5.40 14.07 26.46
C HIS A 56 -4.59 15.09 25.64
N LYS A 57 -4.93 16.37 25.69
CA LYS A 57 -4.14 17.45 25.09
C LYS A 57 -2.76 17.54 25.74
N ASN A 58 -2.70 17.49 27.07
CA ASN A 58 -1.46 17.52 27.85
C ASN A 58 -0.62 16.26 27.66
N LEU A 59 -1.26 15.09 27.55
CA LEU A 59 -0.56 13.83 27.27
C LEU A 59 0.16 13.85 25.93
N HIS A 60 -0.47 14.44 24.90
CA HIS A 60 0.13 14.57 23.56
C HIS A 60 1.01 15.82 23.37
N PHE A 61 1.00 16.75 24.33
CA PHE A 61 1.72 18.02 24.22
C PHE A 61 3.21 17.87 23.90
N PRO A 62 3.97 16.91 24.51
CA PRO A 62 5.39 16.76 24.20
C PRO A 62 5.66 16.47 22.72
N GLN A 63 4.81 15.67 22.06
CA GLN A 63 4.96 15.35 20.63
C GLN A 63 4.41 16.46 19.73
N HIS A 64 3.30 17.10 20.13
CA HIS A 64 2.61 18.07 19.29
C HIS A 64 3.18 19.50 19.32
N SER A 65 3.82 19.91 20.42
CA SER A 65 4.16 21.32 20.68
C SER A 65 5.00 21.99 19.59
N GLY A 66 5.95 21.27 18.99
CA GLY A 66 6.79 21.75 17.90
C GLY A 66 5.96 22.09 16.66
N ILE A 67 5.29 21.09 16.08
CA ILE A 67 4.46 21.27 14.89
C ILE A 67 3.33 22.27 15.11
N CYS A 68 2.72 22.28 16.30
CA CYS A 68 1.68 23.24 16.66
C CYS A 68 2.16 24.69 16.53
N THR A 69 3.38 24.96 17.00
CA THR A 69 3.98 26.30 16.94
C THR A 69 4.30 26.72 15.51
N ALA A 70 4.84 25.80 14.70
CA ALA A 70 5.12 26.05 13.29
C ALA A 70 3.83 26.34 12.50
N ILE A 71 2.76 25.55 12.72
CA ILE A 71 1.45 25.76 12.08
C ILE A 71 0.87 27.11 12.51
N GLU A 72 0.88 27.43 13.80
CA GLU A 72 0.37 28.70 14.31
C GLU A 72 1.11 29.89 13.67
N LYS A 73 2.44 29.81 13.55
CA LYS A 73 3.27 30.83 12.88
C LYS A 73 2.86 31.00 11.41
N PHE A 74 2.68 29.90 10.68
CA PHE A 74 2.23 29.94 9.30
C PHE A 74 0.85 30.59 9.16
N LEU A 75 -0.12 30.20 10.01
CA LEU A 75 -1.49 30.73 9.97
C LEU A 75 -1.53 32.23 10.32
N LYS A 76 -0.72 32.70 11.26
CA LYS A 76 -0.58 34.14 11.56
C LYS A 76 -0.08 34.95 10.36
N ASN A 77 0.84 34.37 9.58
CA ASN A 77 1.35 34.99 8.35
C ASN A 77 0.37 34.86 7.18
N ASN A 78 -0.61 33.96 7.27
CA ASN A 78 -1.57 33.64 6.20
C ASN A 78 -3.01 33.61 6.75
N PRO A 79 -3.56 34.74 7.24
CA PRO A 79 -4.82 34.76 8.01
C PRO A 79 -6.05 34.26 7.23
N GLN A 80 -6.01 34.29 5.90
CA GLN A 80 -7.12 33.83 5.05
C GLN A 80 -7.03 32.35 4.67
N TYR A 81 -5.97 31.64 5.08
CA TYR A 81 -5.68 30.28 4.61
C TYR A 81 -6.83 29.32 4.87
N LEU A 82 -7.37 29.30 6.10
CA LEU A 82 -8.45 28.37 6.51
C LEU A 82 -9.81 28.70 5.86
N THR A 83 -10.06 29.97 5.55
CA THR A 83 -11.34 30.46 5.01
C THR A 83 -11.39 30.43 3.48
N ARG A 84 -10.23 30.30 2.83
CA ARG A 84 -10.13 30.30 1.38
C ARG A 84 -10.75 29.03 0.79
N ARG A 85 -11.43 29.19 -0.35
CA ARG A 85 -11.86 28.08 -1.20
C ARG A 85 -10.79 27.79 -2.24
N PHE A 86 -10.65 26.52 -2.54
CA PHE A 86 -9.71 26.05 -3.54
C PHE A 86 -10.45 25.13 -4.52
N ASP A 87 -9.95 25.04 -5.74
CA ASP A 87 -10.18 23.84 -6.55
C ASP A 87 -9.22 22.73 -6.11
N HIS A 88 -9.42 21.51 -6.62
CA HIS A 88 -8.61 20.35 -6.23
C HIS A 88 -7.11 20.52 -6.54
N ILE A 89 -6.75 21.09 -7.68
CA ILE A 89 -5.34 21.25 -8.11
C ILE A 89 -4.67 22.31 -7.25
N GLU A 90 -5.37 23.43 -7.03
CA GLU A 90 -4.88 24.51 -6.19
C GLU A 90 -4.71 24.05 -4.74
N TRP A 91 -5.67 23.29 -4.22
CA TRP A 91 -5.62 22.71 -2.89
C TRP A 91 -4.37 21.85 -2.72
N SER A 92 -4.15 20.87 -3.62
CA SER A 92 -3.00 19.97 -3.56
C SER A 92 -1.68 20.74 -3.56
N LYS A 93 -1.52 21.72 -4.46
CA LYS A 93 -0.32 22.58 -4.51
C LYS A 93 -0.14 23.41 -3.23
N THR A 94 -1.24 23.94 -2.69
CA THR A 94 -1.22 24.81 -1.50
C THR A 94 -0.94 24.01 -0.23
N GLN A 95 -1.48 22.80 -0.10
CA GLN A 95 -1.17 21.89 1.01
C GLN A 95 0.28 21.42 0.96
N ASN A 96 0.81 21.08 -0.22
CA ASN A 96 2.21 20.70 -0.33
C ASN A 96 3.17 21.84 0.07
N LYS A 97 2.91 23.07 -0.40
CA LYS A 97 3.68 24.25 0.03
C LYS A 97 3.58 24.50 1.53
N PHE A 98 2.39 24.31 2.10
CA PHE A 98 2.18 24.45 3.54
C PHE A 98 3.01 23.42 4.30
N ARG A 99 2.92 22.14 3.96
CA ARG A 99 3.72 21.05 4.53
C ARG A 99 5.22 21.34 4.48
N LEU A 100 5.74 21.69 3.30
CA LEU A 100 7.16 22.01 3.10
C LEU A 100 7.61 23.20 3.95
N SER A 101 6.77 24.23 4.10
CA SER A 101 7.07 25.36 4.98
C SER A 101 7.16 24.96 6.45
N ILE A 102 6.36 23.97 6.88
CA ILE A 102 6.37 23.48 8.26
C ILE A 102 7.61 22.62 8.52
N GLU A 103 8.00 21.75 7.59
CA GLU A 103 9.24 20.97 7.67
C GLU A 103 10.47 21.88 7.78
N GLN A 104 10.50 22.95 6.98
CA GLN A 104 11.57 23.95 7.03
C GLN A 104 11.64 24.66 8.39
N ASP A 105 10.50 25.02 8.98
CA ASP A 105 10.46 25.69 10.30
C ASP A 105 10.81 24.74 11.45
N LEU A 106 10.45 23.46 11.33
CA LEU A 106 10.79 22.42 12.31
C LEU A 106 12.25 21.97 12.23
N GLY A 107 12.91 22.11 11.07
CA GLY A 107 14.27 21.64 10.83
C GLY A 107 14.41 20.11 10.82
N ARG A 108 13.30 19.39 10.62
CA ARG A 108 13.25 17.93 10.49
C ARG A 108 12.10 17.51 9.57
N ALA A 109 12.19 16.29 9.05
CA ALA A 109 11.05 15.65 8.38
C ALA A 109 9.88 15.48 9.37
N LEU A 110 8.66 15.49 8.84
CA LEU A 110 7.45 15.20 9.61
C LEU A 110 7.38 13.73 10.00
N GLU A 111 6.87 13.46 11.20
CA GLU A 111 6.43 12.11 11.56
C GLU A 111 5.18 11.72 10.75
N ASN A 112 4.89 10.41 10.62
CA ASN A 112 3.79 9.94 9.79
C ASN A 112 2.44 10.60 10.13
N TYR A 113 2.07 10.66 11.42
CA TYR A 113 0.82 11.31 11.84
C TYR A 113 0.82 12.82 11.59
N GLU A 114 1.98 13.47 11.60
CA GLU A 114 2.11 14.89 11.28
C GLU A 114 1.89 15.11 9.79
N THR A 115 2.43 14.26 8.92
CA THR A 115 2.14 14.26 7.49
C THR A 115 0.64 14.05 7.24
N GLU A 116 0.02 13.10 7.94
CA GLU A 116 -1.42 12.86 7.89
C GLU A 116 -2.25 14.07 8.35
N MET A 117 -1.75 14.95 9.23
CA MET A 117 -2.45 16.18 9.61
C MET A 117 -2.69 17.12 8.43
N PHE A 118 -1.79 17.14 7.44
CA PHE A 118 -1.94 17.92 6.21
C PHE A 118 -2.74 17.14 5.17
N PHE A 119 -2.44 15.85 5.03
CA PHE A 119 -3.07 15.00 4.03
C PHE A 119 -4.56 14.78 4.32
N PHE A 120 -4.91 14.49 5.57
CA PHE A 120 -6.29 14.35 6.03
C PHE A 120 -6.80 15.61 6.72
N ALA A 121 -6.26 16.77 6.32
CA ALA A 121 -6.72 18.05 6.84
C ALA A 121 -8.22 18.22 6.62
N ARG A 122 -8.91 18.62 7.69
CA ARG A 122 -10.35 18.84 7.67
C ARG A 122 -10.69 19.92 6.63
N SER A 123 -11.44 19.54 5.61
CA SER A 123 -11.79 20.42 4.48
C SER A 123 -13.10 19.97 3.85
N CYS A 124 -13.86 20.90 3.27
CA CYS A 124 -15.05 20.53 2.50
C CYS A 124 -14.64 19.68 1.30
N PHE A 125 -15.29 18.54 1.11
CA PHE A 125 -15.04 17.61 -0.01
C PHE A 125 -15.07 18.27 -1.40
N ILE A 126 -15.85 19.35 -1.54
CA ILE A 126 -16.12 20.00 -2.83
C ILE A 126 -15.26 21.25 -3.03
N CYS A 127 -15.25 22.17 -2.06
CA CYS A 127 -14.58 23.47 -2.21
C CYS A 127 -13.34 23.67 -1.32
N PHE A 128 -12.93 22.65 -0.57
CA PHE A 128 -11.70 22.63 0.23
C PHE A 128 -11.56 23.69 1.33
N GLN A 129 -12.58 24.52 1.58
CA GLN A 129 -12.56 25.42 2.73
C GLN A 129 -12.45 24.62 4.03
N GLN A 130 -11.78 25.16 5.05
CA GLN A 130 -11.49 24.43 6.30
C GLN A 130 -12.36 24.87 7.48
N THR A 131 -13.18 25.91 7.30
CA THR A 131 -14.07 26.46 8.33
C THR A 131 -15.54 26.17 8.05
N GLY A 132 -16.36 26.10 9.10
CA GLY A 132 -17.82 25.93 8.99
C GLY A 132 -18.22 24.56 8.42
N LEU A 133 -17.52 23.52 8.87
CA LEU A 133 -17.64 22.16 8.34
C LEU A 133 -18.50 21.25 9.22
N TYR A 134 -19.19 20.33 8.55
CA TYR A 134 -19.93 19.22 9.12
C TYR A 134 -19.32 17.91 8.62
N SER A 135 -19.24 16.91 9.48
CA SER A 135 -18.71 15.59 9.11
C SER A 135 -19.84 14.62 8.81
N CYS A 136 -19.60 13.65 7.92
CA CYS A 136 -20.49 12.51 7.79
C CYS A 136 -20.59 11.76 9.12
N LYS A 137 -21.79 11.58 9.67
CA LYS A 137 -21.98 10.91 10.96
C LYS A 137 -21.61 9.43 10.94
N LYS A 138 -21.73 8.78 9.77
CA LYS A 138 -21.45 7.35 9.63
C LYS A 138 -19.95 7.05 9.55
N CYS A 139 -19.24 7.60 8.57
CA CYS A 139 -17.82 7.29 8.40
C CYS A 139 -16.87 8.26 9.12
N LEU A 140 -17.32 9.47 9.47
CA LEU A 140 -16.52 10.56 10.04
C LEU A 140 -15.36 11.06 9.16
N SER A 141 -15.04 10.40 8.05
CA SER A 141 -13.83 10.67 7.26
C SER A 141 -13.97 11.77 6.21
N ILE A 142 -15.21 12.15 5.87
CA ILE A 142 -15.49 13.20 4.86
C ILE A 142 -16.28 14.33 5.49
N ASP A 143 -15.83 15.55 5.24
CA ASP A 143 -16.43 16.79 5.70
C ASP A 143 -17.04 17.59 4.55
N TYR A 144 -18.07 18.38 4.84
CA TYR A 144 -18.76 19.25 3.90
C TYR A 144 -19.16 20.57 4.56
N CYS A 145 -19.22 21.65 3.80
CA CYS A 145 -19.77 22.92 4.28
C CYS A 145 -21.29 22.99 4.04
N LEU A 146 -21.96 23.93 4.72
CA LEU A 146 -23.43 24.07 4.63
C LEU A 146 -23.92 24.25 3.19
N GLU A 147 -23.20 25.03 2.38
CA GLU A 147 -23.53 25.28 0.97
C GLU A 147 -23.50 24.00 0.13
N HIS A 148 -22.54 23.11 0.38
CA HIS A 148 -22.35 21.87 -0.36
C HIS A 148 -23.12 20.68 0.22
N LYS A 149 -23.98 20.88 1.23
CA LYS A 149 -24.70 19.78 1.90
C LYS A 149 -25.51 18.88 0.94
N LYS A 150 -26.21 19.47 -0.03
CA LYS A 150 -27.04 18.71 -0.99
C LYS A 150 -26.19 17.92 -1.97
N GLU A 151 -25.16 18.56 -2.53
CA GLU A 151 -24.25 17.92 -3.49
C GLU A 151 -23.42 16.82 -2.82
N PHE A 152 -22.95 17.06 -1.59
CA PHE A 152 -22.30 16.07 -0.76
C PHE A 152 -23.19 14.83 -0.55
N ALA A 153 -24.47 15.01 -0.23
CA ALA A 153 -25.37 13.87 -0.01
C ALA A 153 -25.47 12.95 -1.23
N HIS A 154 -25.51 13.52 -2.44
CA HIS A 154 -25.54 12.77 -3.69
C HIS A 154 -24.20 12.06 -3.97
N GLN A 155 -23.08 12.80 -3.90
CA GLN A 155 -21.76 12.23 -4.22
C GLN A 155 -21.32 11.19 -3.19
N HIS A 156 -21.58 11.42 -1.90
CA HIS A 156 -21.13 10.53 -0.82
C HIS A 156 -21.81 9.16 -0.85
N GLU A 157 -23.07 9.10 -1.31
CA GLU A 157 -23.76 7.82 -1.56
C GLU A 157 -23.10 7.06 -2.72
N GLN A 158 -22.70 7.76 -3.79
CA GLN A 158 -22.06 7.17 -4.97
C GLN A 158 -20.64 6.64 -4.69
N PHE A 159 -19.83 7.36 -3.90
CA PHE A 159 -18.44 6.96 -3.57
C PHE A 159 -18.33 5.96 -2.39
N SER A 160 -19.47 5.52 -1.83
CA SER A 160 -19.60 4.50 -0.77
C SER A 160 -18.97 4.88 0.59
N CYS A 161 -19.76 5.55 1.43
CA CYS A 161 -19.50 5.79 2.86
C CYS A 161 -18.99 4.55 3.63
N ASP A 162 -19.47 3.37 3.26
CA ASP A 162 -19.16 2.08 3.90
C ASP A 162 -17.68 1.71 3.73
N ARG A 163 -17.04 2.12 2.63
CA ARG A 163 -15.61 1.90 2.40
C ARG A 163 -14.77 2.69 3.40
N PHE A 164 -15.10 3.96 3.63
CA PHE A 164 -14.45 4.79 4.65
C PHE A 164 -14.67 4.26 6.07
N THR A 165 -15.89 3.77 6.35
CA THR A 165 -16.20 3.14 7.65
C THR A 165 -15.34 1.90 7.88
N THR A 166 -15.18 1.07 6.84
CA THR A 166 -14.35 -0.14 6.89
C THR A 166 -12.88 0.21 7.07
N TRP A 167 -12.37 1.17 6.30
CA TRP A 167 -11.01 1.70 6.46
C TRP A 167 -10.75 2.18 7.88
N LEU A 168 -11.61 3.06 8.40
CA LEU A 168 -11.42 3.60 9.74
C LEU A 168 -11.45 2.50 10.81
N ASN A 169 -12.31 1.50 10.67
CA ASN A 169 -12.34 0.35 11.57
C ASN A 169 -11.07 -0.49 11.54
N LEU A 170 -10.46 -0.66 10.37
CA LEU A 170 -9.18 -1.36 10.24
C LEU A 170 -8.07 -0.59 10.94
N GLU A 171 -8.00 0.72 10.74
CA GLU A 171 -7.03 1.58 11.41
C GLU A 171 -7.23 1.56 12.94
N LEU A 172 -8.48 1.64 13.42
CA LEU A 172 -8.78 1.59 14.86
C LEU A 172 -8.50 0.23 15.52
N SER A 173 -8.35 -0.85 14.74
CA SER A 173 -8.18 -2.21 15.27
C SER A 173 -6.80 -2.48 15.89
N ASN A 174 -5.81 -1.61 15.67
CA ASN A 174 -4.42 -1.77 16.11
C ASN A 174 -3.81 -3.16 15.80
N VAL A 175 -4.33 -3.85 14.78
CA VAL A 175 -3.81 -5.15 14.34
C VAL A 175 -2.82 -4.91 13.20
N GLN A 176 -1.63 -5.51 13.31
CA GLN A 176 -0.57 -5.47 12.30
C GLN A 176 -0.16 -6.91 11.93
N TYR A 177 0.45 -7.09 10.75
CA TYR A 177 0.94 -8.39 10.25
C TYR A 177 1.84 -9.08 11.28
N GLU A 178 2.77 -8.33 11.86
CA GLU A 178 3.79 -8.77 12.81
C GLU A 178 3.21 -9.46 14.06
N ASN A 179 2.00 -9.08 14.49
CA ASN A 179 1.38 -9.60 15.72
C ASN A 179 0.59 -10.89 15.51
N THR A 180 0.69 -11.52 14.33
CA THR A 180 -0.26 -12.56 13.93
C THR A 180 0.42 -13.82 13.36
N VAL A 181 1.21 -14.50 14.19
CA VAL A 181 1.71 -15.88 13.95
C VAL A 181 0.61 -16.83 13.43
N SER A 182 -0.66 -16.56 13.75
CA SER A 182 -1.82 -17.27 13.21
C SER A 182 -2.00 -17.16 11.68
N LEU A 183 -1.42 -16.17 11.00
CA LEU A 183 -1.62 -15.96 9.57
C LEU A 183 -0.79 -16.97 8.75
N SER A 184 0.50 -17.14 9.05
CA SER A 184 1.36 -18.09 8.33
C SER A 184 0.89 -19.55 8.48
N LEU A 185 0.34 -19.92 9.64
CA LEU A 185 -0.21 -21.25 9.88
C LEU A 185 -1.37 -21.63 8.94
N LYS A 186 -2.04 -20.66 8.31
CA LYS A 186 -3.15 -20.91 7.37
C LYS A 186 -2.67 -21.47 6.03
N PHE A 187 -1.39 -21.34 5.67
CA PHE A 187 -0.84 -21.89 4.43
C PHE A 187 -0.74 -23.43 4.43
N MET A 188 -0.76 -24.07 5.60
CA MET A 188 -0.74 -25.54 5.71
C MET A 188 -1.88 -26.23 4.93
N LYS A 189 -3.01 -25.52 4.76
CA LYS A 189 -4.18 -25.98 4.02
C LYS A 189 -4.05 -25.86 2.50
N LEU A 190 -2.96 -25.30 1.97
CA LEU A 190 -2.77 -25.05 0.54
C LEU A 190 -1.76 -26.02 -0.11
N PRO A 191 -1.98 -26.42 -1.37
CA PRO A 191 -3.27 -26.48 -2.04
C PRO A 191 -4.13 -27.61 -1.44
N ASP A 192 -5.44 -27.41 -1.44
CA ASP A 192 -6.44 -28.44 -1.16
C ASP A 192 -7.16 -28.72 -2.47
N ASN A 193 -7.09 -29.96 -2.97
CA ASN A 193 -7.63 -30.33 -4.29
C ASN A 193 -9.15 -30.16 -4.37
N ASP A 194 -9.84 -30.09 -3.22
CA ASP A 194 -11.28 -29.93 -3.13
C ASP A 194 -11.73 -28.45 -3.08
N ARG A 195 -10.79 -27.49 -3.11
CA ARG A 195 -11.04 -26.05 -2.96
C ARG A 195 -10.55 -25.25 -4.17
N SER A 196 -11.26 -24.19 -4.49
CA SER A 196 -11.03 -23.40 -5.70
C SER A 196 -10.23 -22.12 -5.41
N LEU A 197 -9.14 -21.93 -6.15
CA LEU A 197 -8.32 -20.70 -6.12
C LEU A 197 -8.74 -19.75 -7.25
N ASN A 198 -9.92 -19.13 -7.09
CA ASN A 198 -10.53 -18.32 -8.16
C ASN A 198 -10.22 -16.81 -8.05
N ASN A 199 -10.44 -16.24 -6.86
CA ASN A 199 -10.25 -14.82 -6.57
C ASN A 199 -10.02 -14.62 -5.07
N MET A 200 -9.68 -13.40 -4.65
CA MET A 200 -9.38 -13.09 -3.26
C MET A 200 -10.54 -13.41 -2.32
N GLU A 201 -11.79 -13.10 -2.71
CA GLU A 201 -12.95 -13.36 -1.87
C GLU A 201 -13.11 -14.85 -1.56
N LYS A 202 -13.07 -15.69 -2.60
CA LYS A 202 -13.15 -17.14 -2.46
C LYS A 202 -11.96 -17.71 -1.72
N PHE A 203 -10.76 -17.17 -1.95
CA PHE A 203 -9.57 -17.57 -1.21
C PHE A 203 -9.73 -17.36 0.29
N ILE A 204 -10.20 -16.19 0.72
CA ILE A 204 -10.46 -15.89 2.12
C ILE A 204 -11.56 -16.79 2.69
N GLU A 205 -12.69 -16.92 1.99
CA GLU A 205 -13.82 -17.75 2.42
C GLU A 205 -13.44 -19.23 2.58
N GLU A 206 -12.60 -19.75 1.67
CA GLU A 206 -12.28 -21.17 1.63
C GLU A 206 -11.09 -21.54 2.51
N TYR A 207 -10.04 -20.72 2.59
CA TYR A 207 -8.80 -21.10 3.28
C TYR A 207 -8.58 -20.41 4.63
N VAL A 208 -9.23 -19.26 4.85
CA VAL A 208 -8.94 -18.37 5.99
C VAL A 208 -10.06 -18.38 7.01
N GLN A 209 -11.31 -18.30 6.56
CA GLN A 209 -12.48 -18.21 7.43
C GLN A 209 -12.86 -19.57 8.03
N ASN A 210 -13.24 -19.55 9.31
CA ASN A 210 -13.89 -20.69 9.96
C ASN A 210 -15.38 -20.75 9.60
N LYS A 211 -16.03 -19.57 9.51
CA LYS A 211 -17.43 -19.43 9.10
C LYS A 211 -17.47 -18.61 7.82
N LYS A 212 -17.80 -19.26 6.71
CA LYS A 212 -17.73 -18.69 5.36
C LYS A 212 -18.70 -17.52 5.20
N GLY A 213 -18.25 -16.46 4.52
CA GLY A 213 -19.05 -15.31 4.10
C GLY A 213 -19.20 -14.18 5.13
N GLU A 214 -18.74 -14.38 6.38
CA GLU A 214 -18.77 -13.34 7.41
C GLU A 214 -17.39 -12.71 7.60
N TRP A 215 -17.18 -11.56 6.95
CA TRP A 215 -15.90 -10.84 6.97
C TRP A 215 -15.68 -10.09 8.28
N ASN A 216 -14.53 -10.34 8.89
CA ASN A 216 -14.02 -9.61 10.05
C ASN A 216 -12.74 -8.84 9.71
N ILE A 217 -12.22 -8.05 10.65
CA ILE A 217 -11.00 -7.22 10.47
C ILE A 217 -9.81 -8.05 9.97
N LEU A 218 -9.58 -9.24 10.54
CA LEU A 218 -8.44 -10.10 10.17
C LEU A 218 -8.56 -10.62 8.74
N ASP A 219 -9.77 -10.78 8.22
CA ASP A 219 -9.97 -11.25 6.84
C ASP A 219 -9.49 -10.21 5.83
N TYR A 220 -9.78 -8.92 6.08
CA TYR A 220 -9.28 -7.81 5.26
C TYR A 220 -7.76 -7.68 5.35
N ILE A 221 -7.21 -7.72 6.57
CA ILE A 221 -5.75 -7.70 6.79
C ILE A 221 -5.11 -8.88 6.04
N TYR A 222 -5.65 -10.08 6.18
CA TYR A 222 -5.11 -11.26 5.51
C TYR A 222 -5.21 -11.17 3.98
N SER A 223 -6.28 -10.58 3.44
CA SER A 223 -6.42 -10.37 2.00
C SER A 223 -5.31 -9.50 1.42
N ASP A 224 -4.86 -8.51 2.19
CA ASP A 224 -3.76 -7.64 1.80
C ASP A 224 -2.41 -8.35 1.97
N TYR A 225 -2.23 -9.06 3.09
CA TYR A 225 -1.06 -9.89 3.39
C TYR A 225 -0.70 -10.86 2.24
N VAL A 226 -1.70 -11.55 1.69
CA VAL A 226 -1.48 -12.54 0.61
C VAL A 226 -1.59 -11.97 -0.79
N SER A 227 -1.98 -10.69 -0.94
CA SER A 227 -2.27 -10.12 -2.26
C SER A 227 -1.05 -10.13 -3.17
N GLY A 228 0.12 -9.73 -2.68
CA GLY A 228 1.37 -9.72 -3.47
C GLY A 228 1.71 -11.07 -4.12
N PRO A 229 1.97 -12.14 -3.34
CA PRO A 229 2.34 -13.42 -3.92
C PRO A 229 1.19 -14.08 -4.73
N LEU A 230 -0.08 -13.88 -4.37
CA LEU A 230 -1.20 -14.38 -5.19
C LEU A 230 -1.34 -13.61 -6.52
N SER A 231 -0.97 -12.33 -6.55
CA SER A 231 -0.88 -11.54 -7.78
C SER A 231 0.19 -12.11 -8.71
N VAL A 232 1.35 -12.51 -8.16
CA VAL A 232 2.40 -13.19 -8.92
C VAL A 232 1.89 -14.51 -9.48
N TYR A 233 1.28 -15.35 -8.65
CA TYR A 233 0.68 -16.62 -9.09
C TYR A 233 -0.32 -16.41 -10.25
N TYR A 234 -1.26 -15.49 -10.08
CA TYR A 234 -2.30 -15.21 -11.07
C TYR A 234 -1.73 -14.60 -12.35
N GLY A 235 -0.88 -13.58 -12.24
CA GLY A 235 -0.28 -12.88 -13.38
C GLY A 235 0.58 -13.81 -14.23
N MET A 236 1.42 -14.64 -13.61
CA MET A 236 2.29 -15.58 -14.31
C MET A 236 1.51 -16.70 -15.00
N LEU A 237 0.44 -17.20 -14.36
CA LEU A 237 -0.47 -18.18 -14.97
C LEU A 237 -1.22 -17.58 -16.17
N HIS A 238 -1.81 -16.39 -16.02
CA HIS A 238 -2.55 -15.72 -17.10
C HIS A 238 -1.66 -15.29 -18.27
N ALA A 239 -0.39 -14.96 -18.01
CA ALA A 239 0.58 -14.64 -19.06
C ALA A 239 1.11 -15.88 -19.81
N GLY A 240 0.75 -17.10 -19.39
CA GLY A 240 1.32 -18.33 -19.94
C GLY A 240 2.81 -18.50 -19.62
N LEU A 241 3.27 -17.90 -18.51
CA LEU A 241 4.67 -17.92 -18.05
C LEU A 241 4.87 -18.84 -16.85
N SER A 242 3.91 -19.71 -16.55
CA SER A 242 4.02 -20.69 -15.46
C SER A 242 5.21 -21.62 -15.60
N ASP A 243 5.64 -21.91 -16.83
CA ASP A 243 6.81 -22.78 -17.08
C ASP A 243 8.10 -22.20 -16.50
N VAL A 244 8.22 -20.86 -16.44
CA VAL A 244 9.35 -20.18 -15.79
C VAL A 244 9.42 -20.55 -14.30
N LEU A 245 8.26 -20.66 -13.65
CA LEU A 245 8.13 -21.01 -12.24
C LEU A 245 8.25 -22.52 -11.97
N LEU A 246 8.05 -23.36 -12.99
CA LEU A 246 7.98 -24.81 -12.85
C LEU A 246 9.28 -25.54 -13.23
N THR A 247 10.22 -24.87 -13.89
CA THR A 247 11.43 -25.50 -14.44
C THR A 247 12.63 -25.49 -13.49
N ALA A 248 12.69 -24.53 -12.57
CA ALA A 248 13.81 -24.37 -11.65
C ALA A 248 13.51 -24.87 -10.24
N SER A 249 14.51 -25.47 -9.60
CA SER A 249 14.42 -25.86 -8.18
C SER A 249 14.71 -24.70 -7.23
N THR A 250 15.46 -23.70 -7.68
CA THR A 250 15.70 -22.44 -6.97
C THR A 250 15.06 -21.33 -7.78
N TYR A 251 14.32 -20.44 -7.11
CA TYR A 251 13.61 -19.34 -7.76
C TYR A 251 13.86 -18.04 -7.02
N VAL A 252 14.37 -17.03 -7.73
CA VAL A 252 14.78 -15.73 -7.19
C VAL A 252 13.82 -14.64 -7.66
N ILE A 253 13.15 -13.99 -6.71
CA ILE A 253 12.21 -12.91 -6.97
C ILE A 253 12.79 -11.62 -6.43
N HIS A 254 12.97 -10.62 -7.29
CA HIS A 254 13.33 -9.28 -6.87
C HIS A 254 12.08 -8.42 -6.80
N ILE A 255 11.84 -7.80 -5.64
CA ILE A 255 10.77 -6.83 -5.42
C ILE A 255 11.44 -5.46 -5.33
N ILE A 256 11.15 -4.58 -6.30
CA ILE A 256 11.76 -3.26 -6.42
C ILE A 256 10.85 -2.20 -5.82
N GLU A 257 11.44 -1.13 -5.30
CA GLU A 257 10.74 -0.06 -4.56
C GLU A 257 9.95 -0.63 -3.37
N ALA A 258 10.49 -1.66 -2.72
CA ALA A 258 9.89 -2.30 -1.56
C ALA A 258 9.99 -1.40 -0.32
N ASP A 259 8.90 -1.28 0.43
CA ASP A 259 8.89 -0.54 1.69
C ASP A 259 8.57 -1.44 2.89
N SER A 260 8.25 -0.82 4.03
CA SER A 260 7.86 -1.53 5.25
C SER A 260 6.68 -2.50 5.06
N ILE A 261 5.78 -2.23 4.13
CA ILE A 261 4.62 -3.07 3.84
C ILE A 261 5.07 -4.37 3.19
N GLU A 262 5.90 -4.33 2.15
CA GLU A 262 6.44 -5.55 1.52
C GLU A 262 7.32 -6.33 2.51
N ARG A 263 8.13 -5.63 3.31
CA ARG A 263 8.94 -6.27 4.35
C ARG A 263 8.06 -7.00 5.39
N ASN A 264 6.94 -6.41 5.79
CA ASN A 264 6.02 -7.00 6.75
C ASN A 264 5.16 -8.12 6.15
N GLY A 265 4.88 -8.04 4.84
CA GLY A 265 4.19 -9.08 4.07
C GLY A 265 5.10 -10.24 3.63
N LEU A 266 6.42 -10.15 3.83
CA LEU A 266 7.41 -11.12 3.37
C LEU A 266 7.06 -12.59 3.71
N PRO A 267 6.60 -12.96 4.93
CA PRO A 267 6.31 -14.35 5.22
C PRO A 267 5.12 -14.91 4.41
N ALA A 268 4.31 -14.06 3.77
CA ALA A 268 3.22 -14.50 2.90
C ALA A 268 3.71 -15.20 1.64
N TRP A 269 4.94 -14.90 1.19
CA TRP A 269 5.54 -15.46 -0.01
C TRP A 269 5.78 -16.97 0.08
N GLU A 270 5.76 -17.55 1.29
CA GLU A 270 5.74 -18.99 1.50
C GLU A 270 4.63 -19.66 0.66
N ILE A 271 3.50 -18.99 0.40
CA ILE A 271 2.40 -19.54 -0.40
C ILE A 271 2.86 -20.04 -1.78
N LEU A 272 3.89 -19.43 -2.38
CA LEU A 272 4.43 -19.87 -3.66
C LEU A 272 5.09 -21.25 -3.57
N LEU A 273 5.68 -21.61 -2.43
CA LEU A 273 6.21 -22.96 -2.19
C LEU A 273 5.11 -24.03 -2.18
N HIS A 274 3.87 -23.65 -1.84
CA HIS A 274 2.72 -24.55 -1.91
C HIS A 274 2.14 -24.63 -3.33
N LEU A 275 2.01 -23.48 -4.00
CA LEU A 275 1.40 -23.36 -5.33
C LEU A 275 2.30 -23.90 -6.45
N PHE A 276 3.63 -23.85 -6.27
CA PHE A 276 4.62 -24.38 -7.20
C PHE A 276 5.47 -25.47 -6.51
N PRO A 277 5.02 -26.75 -6.56
CA PRO A 277 5.69 -27.84 -5.87
C PRO A 277 7.16 -28.03 -6.25
N ASN A 278 7.55 -27.67 -7.49
CA ASN A 278 8.91 -27.83 -8.00
C ASN A 278 9.92 -26.89 -7.33
N ILE A 279 9.48 -25.73 -6.82
CA ILE A 279 10.36 -24.79 -6.11
C ILE A 279 10.79 -25.43 -4.78
N GLN A 280 12.08 -25.71 -4.66
CA GLN A 280 12.72 -26.21 -3.43
C GLN A 280 13.32 -25.07 -2.61
N VAL A 281 13.84 -24.04 -3.27
CA VAL A 281 14.41 -22.86 -2.63
C VAL A 281 13.77 -21.62 -3.23
N LEU A 282 13.02 -20.88 -2.43
CA LEU A 282 12.53 -19.55 -2.78
C LEU A 282 13.47 -18.52 -2.18
N ILE A 283 13.94 -17.57 -3.00
CA ILE A 283 14.73 -16.42 -2.57
C ILE A 283 13.94 -15.16 -2.92
N VAL A 284 13.60 -14.34 -1.92
CA VAL A 284 12.94 -13.05 -2.14
C VAL A 284 13.88 -11.92 -1.74
N VAL A 285 14.26 -11.09 -2.70
CA VAL A 285 15.11 -9.92 -2.50
C VAL A 285 14.23 -8.67 -2.53
N LEU A 286 14.16 -7.95 -1.42
CA LEU A 286 13.45 -6.68 -1.26
C LEU A 286 14.45 -5.53 -1.43
N LEU A 287 14.22 -4.68 -2.42
CA LEU A 287 15.06 -3.53 -2.74
C LEU A 287 14.27 -2.24 -2.56
N GLY A 288 14.71 -1.37 -1.65
CA GLY A 288 14.08 -0.07 -1.42
C GLY A 288 14.92 0.79 -0.48
N THR A 289 15.00 2.10 -0.75
CA THR A 289 15.93 3.02 -0.08
C THR A 289 15.68 3.18 1.42
N ASP A 290 14.45 2.92 1.87
CA ASP A 290 14.06 3.03 3.28
C ASP A 290 14.24 1.74 4.08
N LEU A 291 14.68 0.65 3.43
CA LEU A 291 14.89 -0.64 4.08
C LEU A 291 16.23 -0.71 4.82
N GLN A 292 16.24 -1.45 5.92
CA GLN A 292 17.48 -1.85 6.59
C GLN A 292 18.02 -3.14 5.97
N TYR A 293 19.34 -3.28 5.93
CA TYR A 293 19.97 -4.51 5.47
C TYR A 293 19.60 -5.68 6.40
N GLU A 294 19.06 -6.74 5.82
CA GLU A 294 18.70 -7.95 6.54
C GLU A 294 18.83 -9.17 5.63
N LEU A 295 19.54 -10.19 6.07
CA LEU A 295 19.64 -11.46 5.35
C LEU A 295 19.24 -12.58 6.30
N GLY A 296 18.30 -13.42 5.88
CA GLY A 296 17.76 -14.45 6.76
C GLY A 296 17.10 -15.61 6.04
N ILE A 297 16.76 -16.61 6.84
CA ILE A 297 15.92 -17.74 6.44
C ILE A 297 14.58 -17.54 7.13
N GLN A 298 13.52 -17.50 6.34
CA GLN A 298 12.17 -17.35 6.85
C GLN A 298 11.71 -18.68 7.49
N ASP A 299 11.08 -18.59 8.66
CA ASP A 299 10.38 -19.71 9.25
C ASP A 299 9.19 -20.09 8.37
N ILE A 300 9.24 -21.31 7.82
CA ILE A 300 8.20 -21.90 6.97
C ILE A 300 7.39 -22.94 7.75
N CYS A 301 6.21 -23.25 7.24
CA CYS A 301 5.29 -24.17 7.86
C CYS A 301 5.84 -25.62 7.90
N PRO A 302 5.37 -26.46 8.84
CA PRO A 302 5.83 -27.84 8.96
C PRO A 302 5.71 -28.66 7.67
N ARG A 303 4.71 -28.40 6.81
CA ARG A 303 4.56 -29.09 5.52
C ARG A 303 5.71 -28.76 4.57
N CYS A 304 6.11 -27.49 4.47
CA CYS A 304 7.25 -27.07 3.67
C CYS A 304 8.57 -27.62 4.24
N VAL A 305 8.73 -27.64 5.56
CA VAL A 305 9.88 -28.27 6.24
C VAL A 305 9.97 -29.77 5.91
N CYS A 306 8.87 -30.52 6.02
CA CYS A 306 8.82 -31.94 5.68
C CYS A 306 9.18 -32.20 4.21
N ASN A 307 8.81 -31.29 3.32
CA ASN A 307 9.15 -31.33 1.90
C ASN A 307 10.57 -30.80 1.61
N LYS A 308 11.38 -30.52 2.64
CA LYS A 308 12.76 -30.02 2.55
C LYS A 308 12.90 -28.70 1.78
N LYS A 309 11.85 -27.91 1.75
CA LYS A 309 11.86 -26.59 1.11
C LYS A 309 12.60 -25.57 1.98
N LYS A 310 13.06 -24.49 1.36
CA LYS A 310 13.70 -23.36 2.03
C LYS A 310 13.12 -22.05 1.49
N PHE A 311 12.98 -21.08 2.37
CA PHE A 311 12.65 -19.70 2.01
C PHE A 311 13.73 -18.79 2.60
N ILE A 312 14.51 -18.16 1.71
CA ILE A 312 15.57 -17.21 2.04
C ILE A 312 15.09 -15.82 1.64
N TYR A 313 15.46 -14.80 2.39
CA TYR A 313 15.18 -13.43 2.03
C TYR A 313 16.38 -12.53 2.25
N GLU A 314 16.45 -11.47 1.46
CA GLU A 314 17.42 -10.39 1.58
C GLU A 314 16.67 -9.05 1.47
N CYS A 315 16.89 -8.16 2.42
CA CYS A 315 16.38 -6.80 2.40
C CYS A 315 17.57 -5.87 2.21
N CYS A 316 17.46 -4.95 1.27
CA CYS A 316 18.57 -4.13 0.83
C CYS A 316 18.11 -2.67 0.68
N GLY A 317 18.69 -1.80 1.51
CA GLY A 317 18.49 -0.35 1.54
C GLY A 317 19.11 0.41 0.37
N VAL A 318 19.08 -0.15 -0.84
CA VAL A 318 19.82 0.39 -2.00
C VAL A 318 18.98 0.38 -3.26
N LEU A 319 19.31 1.28 -4.19
CA LEU A 319 18.77 1.28 -5.55
C LEU A 319 19.14 -0.02 -6.28
N TYR A 320 18.29 -0.43 -7.23
CA TYR A 320 18.48 -1.70 -7.92
C TYR A 320 19.82 -1.77 -8.71
N SER A 321 20.23 -0.66 -9.33
CA SER A 321 21.53 -0.57 -10.02
C SER A 321 22.72 -0.81 -9.08
N ASN A 322 22.63 -0.34 -7.84
CA ASN A 322 23.67 -0.53 -6.83
C ASN A 322 23.67 -1.95 -6.25
N TYR A 323 22.53 -2.62 -6.21
CA TYR A 323 22.47 -4.02 -5.78
C TYR A 323 23.23 -4.95 -6.72
N MET A 324 23.21 -4.70 -8.04
CA MET A 324 23.90 -5.53 -9.04
C MET A 324 25.42 -5.65 -8.86
N ILE A 325 26.03 -4.68 -8.18
CA ILE A 325 27.48 -4.67 -7.92
C ILE A 325 27.84 -5.24 -6.55
N THR A 326 26.85 -5.67 -5.76
CA THR A 326 27.09 -6.24 -4.43
C THR A 326 27.56 -7.69 -4.51
N PRO A 327 28.35 -8.18 -3.54
CA PRO A 327 28.79 -9.58 -3.51
C PRO A 327 27.65 -10.60 -3.31
N THR A 328 26.52 -10.17 -2.76
CA THR A 328 25.34 -11.01 -2.51
C THR A 328 24.40 -11.08 -3.72
N TYR A 329 24.68 -10.33 -4.78
CA TYR A 329 23.86 -10.30 -5.99
C TYR A 329 23.58 -11.69 -6.56
N GLY A 330 22.29 -12.04 -6.59
CA GLY A 330 21.72 -13.10 -7.41
C GLY A 330 20.98 -12.50 -8.61
N ARG A 331 21.01 -13.18 -9.76
CA ARG A 331 20.19 -12.81 -10.92
C ARG A 331 18.73 -13.14 -10.63
N ALA A 332 17.81 -12.25 -11.03
CA ALA A 332 16.37 -12.47 -10.85
C ALA A 332 15.82 -13.49 -11.86
N ASP A 333 14.91 -14.36 -11.41
CA ASP A 333 14.03 -15.16 -12.27
C ASP A 333 12.69 -14.46 -12.53
N LEU A 334 12.32 -13.51 -11.67
CA LEU A 334 11.17 -12.61 -11.80
C LEU A 334 11.46 -11.29 -11.08
N ILE A 335 11.09 -10.19 -11.73
CA ILE A 335 11.04 -8.88 -11.09
C ILE A 335 9.58 -8.52 -10.83
N VAL A 336 9.29 -8.03 -9.63
CA VAL A 336 8.00 -7.52 -9.22
C VAL A 336 8.14 -6.08 -8.78
N VAL A 337 7.25 -5.23 -9.26
CA VAL A 337 7.15 -3.83 -8.83
C VAL A 337 5.71 -3.62 -8.38
N PHE A 338 5.52 -3.41 -7.07
CA PHE A 338 4.20 -3.15 -6.54
C PHE A 338 3.89 -1.67 -6.61
N GLU A 339 2.68 -1.35 -7.07
CA GLU A 339 2.08 -0.02 -7.00
C GLU A 339 3.03 1.09 -7.48
N VAL A 340 3.25 1.16 -8.79
CA VAL A 340 4.08 2.25 -9.35
C VAL A 340 3.41 3.60 -9.07
N PHE A 341 3.88 4.28 -8.02
CA PHE A 341 3.40 5.60 -7.64
C PHE A 341 4.18 6.73 -8.32
N ASP A 342 5.44 6.48 -8.67
CA ASP A 342 6.32 7.47 -9.29
C ASP A 342 6.93 6.93 -10.59
N SER A 343 6.50 7.51 -11.71
CA SER A 343 7.03 7.22 -13.03
C SER A 343 8.53 7.55 -13.17
N GLU A 344 9.06 8.52 -12.42
CA GLU A 344 10.49 8.85 -12.46
C GLU A 344 11.33 7.73 -11.85
N LEU A 345 10.93 7.23 -10.67
CA LEU A 345 11.58 6.08 -10.01
C LEU A 345 11.51 4.81 -10.87
N LEU A 346 10.35 4.56 -11.51
CA LEU A 346 10.24 3.47 -12.48
C LEU A 346 11.28 3.65 -13.60
N GLY A 347 11.36 4.85 -14.17
CA GLY A 347 12.30 5.24 -15.21
C GLY A 347 13.76 4.89 -14.89
N GLU A 348 14.20 5.18 -13.67
CA GLU A 348 15.58 4.94 -13.21
C GLU A 348 15.93 3.44 -13.15
N CYS A 349 14.98 2.59 -12.78
CA CYS A 349 15.22 1.15 -12.64
C CYS A 349 15.04 0.38 -13.96
N LEU A 350 14.43 0.95 -14.99
CA LEU A 350 14.05 0.22 -16.22
C LEU A 350 15.21 -0.44 -16.95
N LYS A 351 16.34 0.24 -17.09
CA LYS A 351 17.54 -0.33 -17.76
C LYS A 351 18.14 -1.48 -16.95
N THR A 352 18.13 -1.34 -15.62
CA THR A 352 18.55 -2.40 -14.71
C THR A 352 17.63 -3.61 -14.82
N MET A 353 16.31 -3.41 -14.80
CA MET A 353 15.32 -4.48 -15.00
C MET A 353 15.49 -5.16 -16.36
N GLN A 354 15.70 -4.39 -17.43
CA GLN A 354 15.93 -4.92 -18.78
C GLN A 354 17.16 -5.85 -18.83
N SER A 355 18.25 -5.50 -18.14
CA SER A 355 19.48 -6.30 -18.11
C SER A 355 19.34 -7.67 -17.45
N GLN A 356 18.28 -7.91 -16.68
CA GLN A 356 18.03 -9.20 -16.04
C GLN A 356 17.49 -10.24 -17.03
N GLU A 357 16.89 -9.78 -18.14
CA GLU A 357 16.29 -10.60 -19.20
C GLU A 357 15.23 -11.60 -18.68
N CYS A 358 14.60 -11.31 -17.55
CA CYS A 358 13.55 -12.13 -16.96
C CYS A 358 12.16 -11.47 -17.12
N PRO A 359 11.07 -12.19 -16.80
CA PRO A 359 9.75 -11.59 -16.69
C PRO A 359 9.70 -10.44 -15.67
N VAL A 360 8.83 -9.47 -15.95
CA VAL A 360 8.56 -8.33 -15.07
C VAL A 360 7.06 -8.22 -14.85
N LEU A 361 6.64 -8.18 -13.59
CA LEU A 361 5.26 -8.00 -13.18
C LEU A 361 5.12 -6.67 -12.45
N LEU A 362 4.24 -5.82 -12.94
CA LEU A 362 3.90 -4.53 -12.35
C LEU A 362 2.48 -4.61 -11.80
N THR A 363 2.25 -4.02 -10.64
CA THR A 363 0.89 -3.78 -10.14
C THR A 363 0.60 -2.29 -10.09
N SER A 364 -0.65 -1.93 -10.38
CA SER A 364 -1.11 -0.54 -10.36
C SER A 364 -2.48 -0.45 -9.68
N LEU A 365 -2.85 0.77 -9.24
CA LEU A 365 -4.13 1.02 -8.56
C LEU A 365 -5.36 0.86 -9.47
N LYS A 366 -5.18 1.08 -10.77
CA LYS A 366 -6.21 1.01 -11.81
C LYS A 366 -5.55 0.94 -13.18
N GLU A 367 -6.37 0.66 -14.20
CA GLU A 367 -5.94 0.60 -15.60
C GLU A 367 -5.29 1.90 -16.08
N ASP A 368 -5.87 3.07 -15.78
CA ASP A 368 -5.27 4.35 -16.20
C ASP A 368 -3.83 4.53 -15.71
N THR A 369 -3.54 4.11 -14.47
CA THR A 369 -2.19 4.18 -13.90
C THR A 369 -1.26 3.22 -14.63
N ALA A 370 -1.73 2.00 -14.90
CA ALA A 370 -0.96 1.03 -15.67
C ALA A 370 -0.64 1.53 -17.10
N LEU A 371 -1.53 2.29 -17.73
CA LEU A 371 -1.27 2.92 -19.02
C LEU A 371 -0.19 4.02 -18.94
N CYS A 372 -0.15 4.78 -17.84
CA CYS A 372 0.95 5.71 -17.57
C CYS A 372 2.29 4.97 -17.39
N ASP A 373 2.29 3.86 -16.64
CA ASP A 373 3.48 3.03 -16.43
C ASP A 373 4.02 2.50 -17.77
N ILE A 374 3.13 1.98 -18.63
CA ILE A 374 3.47 1.52 -19.98
C ILE A 374 4.04 2.66 -20.84
N ALA A 375 3.47 3.86 -20.74
CA ALA A 375 3.96 5.02 -21.49
C ALA A 375 5.39 5.42 -21.07
N GLU A 376 5.71 5.33 -19.78
CA GLU A 376 7.07 5.57 -19.28
C GLU A 376 8.04 4.47 -19.74
N ILE A 377 7.62 3.20 -19.69
CA ILE A 377 8.40 2.08 -20.25
C ILE A 377 8.73 2.33 -21.72
N HIS A 378 7.74 2.71 -22.52
CA HIS A 378 7.94 3.03 -23.93
C HIS A 378 8.88 4.21 -24.15
N LYS A 379 8.85 5.21 -23.27
CA LYS A 379 9.72 6.39 -23.34
C LYS A 379 11.19 6.02 -23.09
N VAL A 380 11.48 5.10 -22.18
CA VAL A 380 12.86 4.73 -21.78
C VAL A 380 13.43 3.56 -22.58
N LEU A 381 12.60 2.55 -22.90
CA LEU A 381 13.02 1.30 -23.53
C LEU A 381 12.62 1.18 -25.00
N GLY A 382 11.66 2.00 -25.46
CA GLY A 382 11.14 1.97 -26.82
C GLY A 382 9.75 1.31 -26.91
N ARG A 383 9.02 1.64 -27.99
CA ARG A 383 7.63 1.20 -28.20
C ARG A 383 7.46 -0.28 -28.56
N ASP A 384 8.56 -0.97 -28.86
CA ASP A 384 8.56 -2.40 -29.17
C ASP A 384 8.49 -3.28 -27.91
N VAL A 385 8.67 -2.68 -26.72
CA VAL A 385 8.54 -3.38 -25.43
C VAL A 385 7.07 -3.38 -24.99
N CYS A 386 6.33 -4.42 -25.39
CA CYS A 386 4.91 -4.55 -25.09
C CYS A 386 4.64 -5.56 -23.97
N PRO A 387 3.64 -5.30 -23.09
CA PRO A 387 3.20 -6.28 -22.11
C PRO A 387 2.53 -7.47 -22.81
N VAL A 388 2.68 -8.65 -22.22
CA VAL A 388 1.97 -9.87 -22.64
C VAL A 388 0.51 -9.80 -22.20
N ILE A 389 0.26 -9.27 -21.00
CA ILE A 389 -1.07 -9.05 -20.45
C ILE A 389 -1.14 -7.71 -19.70
N GLY A 390 -2.31 -7.08 -19.75
CA GLY A 390 -2.74 -5.98 -18.88
C GLY A 390 -4.18 -6.27 -18.45
N THR A 391 -4.43 -6.57 -17.18
CA THR A 391 -5.75 -7.04 -16.74
C THR A 391 -6.03 -6.74 -15.27
N GLU A 392 -7.31 -6.76 -14.89
CA GLU A 392 -7.72 -6.69 -13.49
C GLU A 392 -7.20 -7.88 -12.69
N ASN A 393 -6.69 -7.58 -11.50
CA ASN A 393 -6.19 -8.61 -10.61
C ASN A 393 -7.31 -9.22 -9.78
N LYS A 394 -7.60 -10.51 -10.01
CA LYS A 394 -8.57 -11.26 -9.18
C LYS A 394 -8.09 -11.48 -7.75
N PHE A 395 -6.80 -11.31 -7.48
CA PHE A 395 -6.19 -11.43 -6.16
C PHE A 395 -5.72 -10.09 -5.59
N ARG A 396 -6.31 -8.98 -6.06
CA ARG A 396 -6.13 -7.68 -5.42
C ARG A 396 -6.51 -7.74 -3.94
N SER A 397 -5.88 -6.88 -3.16
CA SER A 397 -6.23 -6.72 -1.76
C SER A 397 -7.69 -6.27 -1.62
N LEU A 398 -8.37 -6.76 -0.59
CA LEU A 398 -9.68 -6.24 -0.20
C LEU A 398 -9.57 -5.28 0.99
N ARG A 399 -8.37 -5.05 1.54
CA ARG A 399 -8.14 -4.02 2.56
C ARG A 399 -8.26 -2.64 1.91
N PRO A 400 -9.21 -1.80 2.33
CA PRO A 400 -9.28 -0.42 1.87
C PRO A 400 -8.11 0.39 2.44
N TYR A 401 -7.47 1.16 1.58
CA TYR A 401 -6.52 2.21 1.93
C TYR A 401 -7.11 3.56 1.58
N ARG A 402 -6.77 4.58 2.37
CA ARG A 402 -7.24 5.94 2.14
C ARG A 402 -6.15 6.75 1.46
N ASP A 403 -6.47 7.24 0.28
CA ASP A 403 -5.82 8.41 -0.29
C ASP A 403 -6.62 9.67 0.11
N PHE A 404 -6.11 10.85 -0.20
CA PHE A 404 -6.64 12.17 0.14
C PHE A 404 -8.18 12.22 0.28
N GLN A 405 -8.92 11.90 -0.79
CA GLN A 405 -10.38 11.97 -0.86
C GLN A 405 -11.09 10.66 -1.24
N TYR A 406 -10.36 9.58 -1.47
CA TYR A 406 -10.94 8.33 -1.95
C TYR A 406 -10.29 7.11 -1.33
N ILE A 407 -11.00 5.98 -1.41
CA ILE A 407 -10.51 4.68 -0.99
C ILE A 407 -9.99 3.92 -2.20
N PHE A 408 -8.78 3.37 -2.09
CA PHE A 408 -8.19 2.47 -3.07
C PHE A 408 -7.87 1.11 -2.46
N TYR A 409 -7.48 0.18 -3.32
CA TYR A 409 -7.14 -1.19 -2.95
C TYR A 409 -5.85 -1.59 -3.66
N ARG A 410 -4.93 -2.18 -2.90
CA ARG A 410 -3.61 -2.55 -3.42
C ARG A 410 -3.69 -3.63 -4.48
N ASN A 411 -2.73 -3.59 -5.41
CA ASN A 411 -2.57 -4.58 -6.47
C ASN A 411 -3.83 -4.78 -7.33
N SER A 412 -4.56 -3.71 -7.67
CA SER A 412 -5.85 -3.83 -8.36
C SER A 412 -5.75 -4.20 -9.84
N PHE A 413 -4.67 -3.81 -10.51
CA PHE A 413 -4.41 -4.10 -11.92
C PHE A 413 -3.02 -4.71 -12.08
N LEU A 414 -2.85 -5.65 -13.01
CA LEU A 414 -1.57 -6.29 -13.33
C LEU A 414 -1.17 -6.00 -14.76
N THR A 415 0.11 -5.69 -14.93
CA THR A 415 0.78 -5.66 -16.23
C THR A 415 1.97 -6.61 -16.19
N VAL A 416 2.05 -7.56 -17.12
CA VAL A 416 3.14 -8.56 -17.15
C VAL A 416 3.88 -8.51 -18.47
N TYR A 417 5.19 -8.44 -18.40
CA TYR A 417 6.12 -8.55 -19.52
C TYR A 417 6.85 -9.88 -19.45
N LYS A 418 7.00 -10.56 -20.58
CA LYS A 418 7.85 -11.76 -20.67
C LYS A 418 9.33 -11.41 -20.48
N THR A 419 9.71 -10.25 -21.00
CA THR A 419 11.02 -9.61 -20.85
C THR A 419 10.85 -8.14 -21.24
N LEU A 420 11.72 -7.26 -20.77
CA LEU A 420 11.77 -5.87 -21.20
C LEU A 420 12.68 -5.64 -22.43
N ASN A 421 13.14 -6.72 -23.08
CA ASN A 421 13.91 -6.65 -24.32
C ASN A 421 13.00 -6.53 -25.54
N ASN A 422 13.48 -5.81 -26.57
CA ASN A 422 12.79 -5.70 -27.84
C ASN A 422 12.66 -7.09 -28.50
N THR A 423 11.46 -7.47 -28.89
CA THR A 423 11.21 -8.74 -29.58
C THR A 423 11.79 -8.80 -31.00
N ASN A 424 12.27 -7.68 -31.54
CA ASN A 424 12.77 -7.56 -32.91
C ASN A 424 14.27 -7.92 -33.07
N SER A 425 15.07 -7.95 -32.00
CA SER A 425 16.52 -8.17 -32.11
C SER A 425 16.93 -9.65 -32.29
N THR A 426 16.02 -10.59 -32.07
CA THR A 426 16.31 -12.02 -32.20
C THR A 426 16.21 -12.55 -33.63
N ILE A 427 15.68 -11.77 -34.57
CA ILE A 427 15.54 -12.18 -35.99
C ILE A 427 16.79 -11.82 -36.80
N GLU A 428 17.53 -10.78 -36.42
CA GLU A 428 18.71 -10.32 -37.19
C GLU A 428 19.98 -11.13 -36.89
N SER A 429 20.10 -11.76 -35.72
CA SER A 429 21.30 -12.56 -35.37
C SER A 429 21.30 -13.99 -35.92
N SER A 430 20.18 -14.47 -36.48
CA SER A 430 20.09 -15.77 -37.16
C SER A 430 20.40 -15.75 -38.66
N ASN A 431 20.57 -14.57 -39.28
CA ASN A 431 20.79 -14.45 -40.73
C ASN A 431 22.24 -14.14 -41.15
N GLU A 432 23.19 -13.98 -40.23
CA GLU A 432 24.60 -13.65 -40.56
C GLU A 432 25.59 -14.82 -40.42
N LYS A 433 25.15 -16.06 -40.23
CA LYS A 433 26.03 -17.25 -40.20
C LYS A 433 25.91 -18.19 -41.40
N SER A 434 25.38 -17.70 -42.50
CA SER A 434 25.39 -18.41 -43.79
C SER A 434 25.79 -17.44 -44.90
N ASN A 435 27.07 -17.06 -44.91
CA ASN A 435 27.87 -16.69 -46.09
C ASN A 435 29.27 -16.26 -45.62
N VAL A 436 30.19 -17.22 -45.52
CA VAL A 436 31.56 -17.26 -46.09
C VAL A 436 32.08 -18.68 -45.88
#